data_AF-Q0U1U6-F1
#
_entry.id   AF-Q0U1U6-F1
#
_cell.length_a   1.000
_cell.length_b   1.000
_cell.length_c   1.000
_cell.angle_alpha   90.00
_cell.angle_beta   90.00
_cell.angle_gamma   90.00
#
_symmetry.space_group_name_H-M   'P 1'
#
loop_
_entity.id
_entity.type
_entity.pdbx_description
1 polymer ?
#
loop_
_entity_poly.entity_id
_entity_poly.type
_entity_poly.pdbx_seq_one_letter_code
_entity_poly.pdbx_strand_id
1 'polypeptide(L)'
;MSPPSPKADFDWENFSPTKFIPVNGHIEARFSFSTGTWSAPTLVSGTDISISGLSPALNYGQQCYEGMKAFRTAGGRERIVIFRPEFHANRMAGSAASVCLPPPPQNLFLECVRKAVVENAEYVPPADSASSSFLYIRPRAVWIIYRPVGPVRRGDISGIRPTGEAPSWTKGHEGPRQR
;
A
#
# COMPACT_ATOMS: atom_id res chain seq x y z
N MET A 1 -2.32 12.86 -19.69
CA MET A 1 -2.17 14.25 -19.18
C MET A 1 -0.74 14.45 -18.73
N SER A 2 -0.21 15.66 -18.84
CA SER A 2 1.06 16.01 -18.22
C SER A 2 0.85 16.15 -16.70
N PRO A 3 1.82 15.77 -15.85
CA PRO A 3 1.68 15.92 -14.40
C PRO A 3 1.59 17.40 -14.01
N PRO A 4 0.97 17.75 -12.88
CA PRO A 4 1.03 19.11 -12.35
C PRO A 4 2.48 19.51 -12.06
N SER A 5 2.77 20.81 -12.07
CA SER A 5 4.08 21.32 -11.68
C SER A 5 4.44 20.92 -10.24
N PRO A 6 5.74 20.76 -9.91
CA PRO A 6 6.18 20.57 -8.53
C PRO A 6 5.65 21.68 -7.62
N LYS A 7 5.37 21.33 -6.36
CA LYS A 7 4.88 22.27 -5.35
C LYS A 7 5.87 23.43 -5.16
N ALA A 8 5.43 24.65 -5.47
CA ALA A 8 6.30 25.84 -5.49
C ALA A 8 6.83 26.23 -4.10
N ASP A 9 5.99 26.11 -3.06
CA ASP A 9 6.35 26.50 -1.69
C ASP A 9 7.08 25.40 -0.91
N PHE A 10 7.51 24.32 -1.58
CA PHE A 10 8.21 23.22 -0.95
C PHE A 10 9.72 23.44 -1.02
N ASP A 11 10.40 23.35 0.12
CA ASP A 11 11.86 23.43 0.20
C ASP A 11 12.48 22.11 -0.27
N TRP A 12 12.78 22.05 -1.57
CA TRP A 12 13.38 20.89 -2.23
C TRP A 12 14.84 20.65 -1.86
N GLU A 13 15.51 21.59 -1.19
CA GLU A 13 16.92 21.47 -0.80
C GLU A 13 17.07 20.99 0.65
N ASN A 14 16.09 21.24 1.53
CA ASN A 14 16.12 20.86 2.95
C ASN A 14 15.05 19.85 3.36
N PHE A 15 14.78 18.83 2.54
CA PHE A 15 13.92 17.71 2.94
C PHE A 15 14.75 16.55 3.51
N SER A 16 14.34 16.03 4.66
CA SER A 16 14.95 14.86 5.30
C SER A 16 13.97 13.69 5.28
N PRO A 17 14.44 12.44 5.10
CA PRO A 17 13.61 11.24 5.31
C PRO A 17 12.98 11.15 6.71
N THR A 18 13.52 11.89 7.70
CA THR A 18 13.00 11.95 9.08
C THR A 18 11.97 13.06 9.28
N LYS A 19 11.81 13.98 8.33
CA LYS A 19 10.85 15.08 8.41
C LYS A 19 9.51 14.60 7.86
N PHE A 20 8.47 14.68 8.68
CA PHE A 20 7.11 14.37 8.24
C PHE A 20 6.65 15.41 7.21
N ILE A 21 6.27 14.94 6.02
CA ILE A 21 5.71 15.75 4.95
C ILE A 21 4.27 15.25 4.73
N PRO A 22 3.25 16.03 5.10
CA PRO A 22 1.88 15.66 4.82
C PRO A 22 1.63 15.81 3.31
N VAL A 23 1.55 14.66 2.65
CA VAL A 23 1.05 14.55 1.27
C VAL A 23 -0.48 14.54 1.27
N ASN A 24 -1.11 14.57 0.10
CA ASN A 24 -2.58 14.70 -0.01
C ASN A 24 -3.32 13.51 0.61
N GLY A 25 -2.72 12.33 0.58
CA GLY A 25 -3.27 11.14 1.20
C GLY A 25 -2.59 9.86 0.73
N HIS A 26 -3.26 8.75 0.98
CA HIS A 26 -2.78 7.42 0.60
C HIS A 26 -3.88 6.61 -0.07
N ILE A 27 -3.48 5.59 -0.85
CA ILE A 27 -4.43 4.71 -1.54
C ILE A 27 -4.61 3.44 -0.73
N GLU A 28 -5.86 3.06 -0.49
CA GLU A 28 -6.23 1.80 0.14
C GLU A 28 -7.01 0.91 -0.82
N ALA A 29 -6.73 -0.39 -0.77
CA ALA A 29 -7.58 -1.44 -1.31
C ALA A 29 -7.72 -2.53 -0.23
N ARG A 30 -8.93 -3.07 -0.06
CA ARG A 30 -9.24 -3.98 1.05
C ARG A 30 -9.66 -5.35 0.53
N PHE A 31 -9.10 -6.39 1.12
CA PHE A 31 -9.55 -7.76 0.88
C PHE A 31 -10.71 -8.11 1.81
N SER A 32 -11.75 -8.72 1.27
CA SER A 32 -12.89 -9.24 2.03
C SER A 32 -12.84 -10.76 2.11
N PHE A 33 -12.76 -11.31 3.32
CA PHE A 33 -12.79 -12.75 3.53
C PHE A 33 -14.16 -13.38 3.22
N SER A 34 -15.25 -12.63 3.34
CA SER A 34 -16.59 -13.16 3.05
C SER A 34 -16.84 -13.31 1.56
N THR A 35 -16.25 -12.45 0.73
CA THR A 35 -16.41 -12.49 -0.73
C THR A 35 -15.20 -13.07 -1.44
N GLY A 36 -14.05 -13.15 -0.77
CA GLY A 36 -12.78 -13.58 -1.38
C GLY A 36 -12.22 -12.58 -2.39
N THR A 37 -12.63 -11.32 -2.34
CA THR A 37 -12.30 -10.30 -3.36
C THR A 37 -11.65 -9.06 -2.78
N TRP A 38 -10.84 -8.39 -3.61
CA TRP A 38 -10.30 -7.06 -3.33
C TRP A 38 -11.29 -5.96 -3.75
N SER A 39 -11.36 -4.89 -2.96
CA SER A 39 -12.05 -3.66 -3.34
C SER A 39 -11.26 -2.90 -4.40
N ALA A 40 -11.95 -2.00 -5.11
CA ALA A 40 -11.28 -1.00 -5.93
C ALA A 40 -10.40 -0.09 -5.05
N PRO A 41 -9.28 0.46 -5.59
CA PRO A 41 -8.43 1.38 -4.85
C PRO A 41 -9.13 2.73 -4.61
N THR A 42 -9.12 3.18 -3.37
CA THR A 42 -9.73 4.44 -2.92
C THR A 42 -8.68 5.37 -2.31
N LEU A 43 -8.77 6.68 -2.61
CA LEU A 43 -8.00 7.70 -1.91
C LEU A 43 -8.58 7.90 -0.50
N VAL A 44 -7.71 7.82 0.50
CA VAL A 44 -8.00 8.21 1.88
C VAL A 44 -7.24 9.49 2.14
N SER A 45 -7.98 10.58 2.38
CA SER A 45 -7.41 11.88 2.74
C SER A 45 -6.75 11.79 4.11
N GLY A 46 -5.56 12.37 4.24
CA GLY A 46 -4.77 12.34 5.46
C GLY A 46 -3.76 11.19 5.53
N THR A 47 -3.03 11.15 6.63
CA THR A 47 -1.85 10.28 6.81
C THR A 47 -2.08 9.09 7.72
N ASP A 48 -3.24 9.03 8.36
CA ASP A 48 -3.53 8.06 9.40
C ASP A 48 -4.23 6.83 8.83
N ILE A 49 -3.85 5.67 9.34
CA ILE A 49 -4.55 4.41 9.09
C ILE A 49 -5.20 3.97 10.40
N SER A 50 -6.53 3.87 10.41
CA SER A 50 -7.26 3.39 11.58
C SER A 50 -7.20 1.86 11.65
N ILE A 51 -6.56 1.36 12.71
CA ILE A 51 -6.42 -0.08 12.95
C ILE A 51 -6.84 -0.42 14.38
N SER A 52 -7.52 -1.56 14.56
CA SER A 52 -7.80 -2.08 15.90
C SER A 52 -6.48 -2.45 16.60
N GLY A 53 -6.37 -2.14 17.90
CA GLY A 53 -5.24 -2.59 18.74
C GLY A 53 -5.08 -4.12 18.79
N LEU A 54 -6.14 -4.87 18.45
CA LEU A 54 -6.12 -6.33 18.38
C LEU A 54 -5.67 -6.86 17.00
N SER A 55 -5.30 -5.99 16.06
CA SER A 55 -4.92 -6.41 14.72
C SER A 55 -3.66 -7.29 14.76
N PRO A 56 -3.63 -8.43 14.04
CA PRO A 56 -2.45 -9.28 13.92
C PRO A 56 -1.20 -8.54 13.43
N ALA A 57 -1.34 -7.50 12.62
CA ALA A 57 -0.22 -6.65 12.24
C ALA A 57 0.50 -6.00 13.43
N LEU A 58 -0.23 -5.63 14.48
CA LEU A 58 0.33 -5.01 15.69
C LEU A 58 0.87 -6.03 16.69
N ASN A 59 0.21 -7.20 16.80
CA ASN A 59 0.50 -8.16 17.86
C ASN A 59 1.44 -9.29 17.42
N TYR A 60 1.42 -9.65 16.13
CA TYR A 60 2.14 -10.79 15.57
C TYR A 60 3.00 -10.42 14.36
N GLY A 61 3.11 -9.13 14.03
CA GLY A 61 3.91 -8.66 12.91
C GLY A 61 3.41 -9.11 11.54
N GLN A 62 2.13 -9.47 11.42
CA GLN A 62 1.54 -9.99 10.18
C GLN A 62 1.31 -8.89 9.14
N GLN A 63 2.41 -8.47 8.52
CA GLN A 63 2.46 -7.39 7.53
C GLN A 63 3.70 -7.53 6.64
N CYS A 64 3.63 -6.99 5.43
CA CYS A 64 4.79 -6.85 4.55
C CYS A 64 4.73 -5.52 3.80
N TYR A 65 5.87 -5.09 3.24
CA TYR A 65 5.97 -3.81 2.55
C TYR A 65 6.88 -3.88 1.33
N GLU A 66 6.77 -2.85 0.49
CA GLU A 66 7.58 -2.63 -0.69
C GLU A 66 8.19 -1.23 -0.69
N GLY A 67 9.20 -1.01 -1.52
CA GLY A 67 9.87 0.29 -1.62
C GLY A 67 10.27 0.61 -3.04
N MET A 68 9.70 1.67 -3.61
CA MET A 68 10.03 2.14 -4.95
C MET A 68 10.09 3.67 -5.00
N LYS A 69 10.56 4.20 -6.13
CA LYS A 69 10.82 5.63 -6.31
C LYS A 69 10.15 6.13 -7.58
N ALA A 70 9.52 7.29 -7.49
CA ALA A 70 9.01 8.05 -8.63
C ALA A 70 9.89 9.26 -8.91
N PHE A 71 10.18 9.48 -10.20
CA PHE A 71 11.05 10.55 -10.69
C PHE A 71 10.35 11.33 -11.79
N ARG A 72 10.61 12.64 -11.88
CA ARG A 72 10.29 13.44 -13.07
C ARG A 72 11.39 13.30 -14.11
N THR A 73 10.99 13.16 -15.37
CA THR A 73 11.93 13.07 -16.49
C THR A 73 12.33 14.46 -16.99
N ALA A 74 13.64 14.71 -17.17
CA ALA A 74 14.15 15.90 -17.84
C ALA A 74 14.02 15.76 -19.37
N GLY A 75 13.75 16.89 -20.06
CA GLY A 75 13.73 16.97 -21.52
C GLY A 75 12.45 16.46 -22.18
N GLY A 76 11.81 17.30 -23.00
CA GLY A 76 10.60 16.97 -23.76
C GLY A 76 9.31 17.05 -22.93
N ARG A 77 8.33 16.17 -23.21
CA ARG A 77 7.06 16.14 -22.47
C ARG A 77 7.28 15.58 -21.07
N GLU A 78 7.11 16.42 -20.06
CA GLU A 78 7.24 16.06 -18.65
C GLU A 78 6.36 14.85 -18.28
N ARG A 79 6.98 13.85 -17.64
CA ARG A 79 6.34 12.64 -17.14
C ARG A 79 6.91 12.26 -15.79
N ILE A 80 6.12 11.54 -15.00
CA ILE A 80 6.57 10.85 -13.81
C ILE A 80 6.75 9.37 -14.17
N VAL A 81 7.91 8.81 -13.85
CA VAL A 81 8.28 7.43 -14.13
C VAL A 81 8.60 6.67 -12.85
N ILE A 82 8.29 5.37 -12.84
CA ILE A 82 8.59 4.43 -11.77
C ILE A 82 9.37 3.28 -12.38
N PHE A 83 10.47 2.89 -11.75
CA PHE A 83 11.32 1.83 -12.28
C PHE A 83 10.77 0.44 -11.93
N ARG A 84 10.39 -0.33 -12.96
CA ARG A 84 10.00 -1.75 -12.89
C ARG A 84 8.96 -2.09 -11.81
N PRO A 85 7.84 -1.36 -11.69
CA PRO A 85 6.85 -1.60 -10.63
C PRO A 85 6.25 -3.02 -10.64
N GLU A 86 6.29 -3.72 -11.76
CA GLU A 86 5.84 -5.11 -11.91
C GLU A 86 6.68 -6.09 -11.08
N PHE A 87 7.99 -5.85 -10.95
CA PHE A 87 8.89 -6.67 -10.14
C PHE A 87 8.59 -6.48 -8.64
N HIS A 88 8.24 -5.26 -8.24
CA HIS A 88 7.79 -4.98 -6.88
C HIS A 88 6.44 -5.64 -6.58
N ALA A 89 5.51 -5.65 -7.53
CA ALA A 89 4.24 -6.35 -7.40
C ALA A 89 4.44 -7.86 -7.17
N ASN A 90 5.32 -8.48 -7.95
CA ASN A 90 5.64 -9.91 -7.81
C ASN A 90 6.29 -10.22 -6.45
N ARG A 91 7.20 -9.35 -5.98
CA ARG A 91 7.82 -9.51 -4.66
C ARG A 91 6.81 -9.33 -3.53
N MET A 92 5.92 -8.34 -3.62
CA MET A 92 4.82 -8.16 -2.67
C MET A 92 3.93 -9.40 -2.59
N ALA A 93 3.59 -10.02 -3.73
CA ALA A 93 2.79 -11.24 -3.73
C ALA A 93 3.49 -12.40 -2.99
N GLY A 94 4.80 -12.58 -3.21
CA GLY A 94 5.60 -13.56 -2.47
C GLY A 94 5.67 -13.26 -0.97
N SER A 95 5.97 -12.01 -0.59
CA SER A 95 6.03 -11.60 0.82
C SER A 95 4.68 -11.76 1.52
N ALA A 96 3.57 -11.40 0.85
CA ALA A 96 2.23 -11.56 1.39
C ALA A 96 1.93 -13.04 1.68
N ALA A 97 2.26 -13.94 0.74
CA ALA A 97 2.12 -15.37 0.95
C ALA A 97 2.95 -15.88 2.15
N SER A 98 4.19 -15.41 2.31
CA SER A 98 5.05 -15.80 3.44
C SER A 98 4.50 -15.40 4.81
N VAL A 99 3.71 -14.34 4.89
CA VAL A 99 3.05 -13.88 6.13
C VAL A 99 1.55 -14.22 6.17
N CYS A 100 1.12 -15.20 5.38
CA CYS A 100 -0.27 -15.68 5.31
C CYS A 100 -1.30 -14.58 4.97
N LEU A 101 -0.90 -13.52 4.26
CA LEU A 101 -1.81 -12.52 3.72
C LEU A 101 -2.30 -12.95 2.32
N PRO A 102 -3.56 -12.66 1.96
CA PRO A 102 -4.02 -12.76 0.58
C PRO A 102 -3.10 -11.90 -0.31
N PRO A 103 -2.48 -12.46 -1.37
CA PRO A 103 -1.66 -11.68 -2.28
C PRO A 103 -2.52 -10.69 -3.07
N PRO A 104 -2.14 -9.40 -3.18
CA PRO A 104 -2.82 -8.48 -4.06
C PRO A 104 -2.55 -8.87 -5.53
N PRO A 105 -3.57 -8.89 -6.41
CA PRO A 105 -3.38 -9.04 -7.84
C PRO A 105 -2.41 -7.98 -8.39
N GLN A 106 -1.55 -8.36 -9.34
CA GLN A 106 -0.54 -7.47 -9.89
C GLN A 106 -1.17 -6.18 -10.47
N ASN A 107 -2.27 -6.30 -11.20
CA ASN A 107 -2.98 -5.15 -11.76
C ASN A 107 -3.50 -4.19 -10.68
N LEU A 108 -4.05 -4.71 -9.58
CA LEU A 108 -4.51 -3.92 -8.45
C LEU A 108 -3.35 -3.16 -7.78
N PHE A 109 -2.22 -3.86 -7.56
CA PHE A 109 -1.02 -3.24 -6.99
C PHE A 109 -0.53 -2.08 -7.87
N LEU A 110 -0.42 -2.30 -9.18
CA LEU A 110 0.00 -1.27 -10.13
C LEU A 110 -0.99 -0.10 -10.18
N GLU A 111 -2.29 -0.36 -10.10
CA GLU A 111 -3.31 0.70 -10.02
C GLU A 111 -3.18 1.52 -8.74
N CYS A 112 -2.99 0.89 -7.58
CA CYS A 112 -2.75 1.57 -6.31
C CYS A 112 -1.51 2.47 -6.37
N VAL A 113 -0.39 1.94 -6.88
CA VAL A 113 0.86 2.69 -7.04
C VAL A 113 0.65 3.89 -7.98
N ARG A 114 -0.01 3.66 -9.13
CA ARG A 114 -0.30 4.72 -10.09
C ARG A 114 -1.16 5.82 -9.49
N LYS A 115 -2.27 5.46 -8.83
CA LYS A 115 -3.15 6.42 -8.17
C LYS A 115 -2.40 7.19 -7.08
N ALA A 116 -1.60 6.51 -6.26
CA ALA A 116 -0.83 7.17 -5.20
C ALA A 116 0.13 8.23 -5.75
N VAL A 117 0.75 7.98 -6.91
CA VAL A 117 1.61 8.97 -7.56
C VAL A 117 0.81 10.08 -8.23
N VAL A 118 -0.32 9.77 -8.86
CA VAL A 118 -1.17 10.78 -9.50
C VAL A 118 -1.75 11.75 -8.46
N GLU A 119 -2.28 11.24 -7.36
CA GLU A 119 -2.88 12.04 -6.29
C GLU A 119 -1.86 12.87 -5.51
N ASN A 120 -0.55 12.57 -5.64
CA ASN A 120 0.53 13.27 -4.93
C ASN A 120 1.59 13.80 -5.92
N ALA A 121 1.21 14.05 -7.17
CA ALA A 121 2.16 14.31 -8.24
C ALA A 121 3.00 15.59 -7.99
N GLU A 122 2.42 16.63 -7.39
CA GLU A 122 3.15 17.87 -7.05
C GLU A 122 4.25 17.66 -6.00
N TYR A 123 4.22 16.54 -5.27
CA TYR A 123 5.26 16.15 -4.31
C TYR A 123 6.40 15.35 -4.96
N VAL A 124 6.34 15.09 -6.27
CA VAL A 124 7.49 14.54 -7.00
C VAL A 124 8.46 15.68 -7.34
N PRO A 125 9.73 15.61 -6.90
CA PRO A 125 10.70 16.69 -7.08
C PRO A 125 10.94 17.07 -8.56
N PRO A 126 11.33 18.33 -8.83
CA PRO A 126 11.80 18.76 -10.14
C PRO A 126 12.92 17.86 -10.69
N ALA A 127 12.97 17.70 -12.01
CA ALA A 127 13.95 16.83 -12.66
C ALA A 127 15.40 17.36 -12.56
N ASP A 128 15.57 18.65 -12.33
CA ASP A 128 16.80 19.41 -12.23
C ASP A 128 17.18 19.77 -10.78
N SER A 129 16.48 19.21 -9.78
CA SER A 129 16.81 19.42 -8.36
C SER A 129 18.27 19.03 -8.08
N ALA A 130 18.98 19.89 -7.34
CA ALA A 130 20.41 19.74 -7.05
C ALA A 130 20.72 18.48 -6.22
N SER A 131 19.73 18.05 -5.43
CA SER A 131 19.70 16.75 -4.77
C SER A 131 18.97 15.76 -5.68
N SER A 132 19.53 14.57 -5.95
CA SER A 132 18.87 13.49 -6.70
C SER A 132 17.62 12.97 -5.96
N SER A 133 16.55 13.75 -6.03
CA SER A 133 15.38 13.67 -5.16
C SER A 133 14.25 12.90 -5.85
N PHE A 134 13.50 12.13 -5.07
CA PHE A 134 12.43 11.28 -5.57
C PHE A 134 11.27 11.23 -4.59
N LEU A 135 10.06 11.02 -5.11
CA LEU A 135 8.93 10.61 -4.28
C LEU A 135 9.09 9.13 -3.96
N TYR A 136 9.30 8.81 -2.69
CA TYR A 136 9.39 7.43 -2.24
C TYR A 136 7.99 6.85 -2.00
N ILE A 137 7.71 5.71 -2.62
CA ILE A 137 6.41 5.04 -2.57
C ILE A 137 6.58 3.79 -1.71
N ARG A 138 5.74 3.66 -0.67
CA ARG A 138 5.78 2.59 0.34
C ARG A 138 4.47 1.79 0.36
N PRO A 139 4.22 0.89 -0.62
CA PRO A 139 3.11 -0.05 -0.53
C PRO A 139 3.26 -0.95 0.70
N ARG A 140 2.15 -1.22 1.39
CA ARG A 140 2.10 -2.11 2.55
C ARG A 140 0.88 -3.00 2.46
N ALA A 141 1.03 -4.27 2.80
CA ALA A 141 -0.08 -5.18 3.07
C ALA A 141 -0.09 -5.47 4.57
N VAL A 142 -1.23 -5.26 5.21
CA VAL A 142 -1.36 -5.25 6.66
C VAL A 142 -2.60 -6.05 7.03
N TRP A 143 -2.45 -7.03 7.92
CA TRP A 143 -3.62 -7.71 8.48
C TRP A 143 -4.30 -6.81 9.52
N ILE A 144 -5.49 -6.31 9.20
CA ILE A 144 -6.28 -5.46 10.09
C ILE A 144 -7.53 -6.19 10.57
N ILE A 145 -7.91 -5.94 11.82
CA ILE A 145 -9.29 -6.16 12.26
C ILE A 145 -10.01 -4.82 12.07
N TYR A 146 -10.80 -4.72 11.01
CA TYR A 146 -11.54 -3.51 10.73
C TYR A 146 -12.76 -3.41 11.64
N ARG A 147 -12.86 -2.31 12.40
CA ARG A 147 -14.13 -1.84 12.95
C ARG A 147 -14.48 -0.53 12.27
N PRO A 148 -15.67 -0.39 11.66
CA PRO A 148 -16.11 0.92 11.19
C PRO A 148 -16.11 1.90 12.37
N VAL A 149 -15.57 3.09 12.15
CA VAL A 149 -15.56 4.16 13.16
C VAL A 149 -16.97 4.74 13.23
N GLY A 150 -17.69 4.43 14.32
CA GLY A 150 -19.09 4.82 14.55
C GLY A 150 -19.68 4.06 15.74
N PRO A 151 -20.87 4.44 16.25
CA PRO A 151 -21.51 3.69 17.34
C PRO A 151 -21.76 2.24 16.88
N VAL A 152 -21.18 1.29 17.59
CA VAL A 152 -21.33 -0.14 17.32
C VAL A 152 -22.81 -0.50 17.44
N ARG A 153 -23.46 -0.77 16.31
CA ARG A 153 -24.80 -1.35 16.32
C ARG A 153 -24.66 -2.84 16.52
N ARG A 154 -25.56 -3.45 17.30
CA ARG A 154 -25.56 -4.88 17.64
C ARG A 154 -25.49 -5.84 16.42
N GLY A 155 -25.75 -5.35 15.20
CA GLY A 155 -25.65 -6.11 13.96
C GLY A 155 -24.27 -6.17 13.29
N ASP A 156 -23.38 -5.20 13.54
CA ASP A 156 -22.09 -5.08 12.79
C ASP A 156 -21.06 -6.16 13.18
N ILE A 157 -21.25 -6.80 14.34
CA ILE A 157 -20.38 -7.86 14.86
C ILE A 157 -20.73 -9.26 14.32
N SER A 158 -21.84 -9.41 13.58
CA SER A 158 -22.33 -10.71 13.11
C SER A 158 -21.50 -11.31 11.97
N GLY A 159 -20.73 -10.49 11.23
CA GLY A 159 -19.87 -10.91 10.12
C GLY A 159 -18.47 -11.36 10.53
N ILE A 160 -18.08 -11.23 11.81
CA ILE A 160 -16.79 -11.70 12.35
C ILE A 160 -16.99 -13.10 12.96
N ARG A 161 -17.53 -14.02 12.16
CA ARG A 161 -17.42 -15.45 12.45
C ARG A 161 -16.54 -16.04 11.36
N PRO A 162 -15.49 -16.80 11.68
CA PRO A 162 -14.83 -17.61 10.66
C PRO A 162 -15.85 -18.68 10.22
N THR A 163 -16.53 -18.44 9.10
CA THR A 163 -17.56 -19.35 8.55
C THR A 163 -17.05 -20.24 7.43
N GLY A 164 -15.74 -20.49 7.35
CA GLY A 164 -15.19 -21.36 6.31
C GLY A 164 -13.90 -22.02 6.72
N GLU A 165 -13.67 -23.23 6.20
CA GLU A 165 -12.38 -23.90 6.25
C GLU A 165 -11.26 -22.97 5.77
N ALA A 166 -10.07 -23.13 6.35
CA ALA A 166 -8.92 -22.32 6.02
C ALA A 166 -8.62 -22.38 4.50
N PRO A 167 -8.32 -21.24 3.84
CA PRO A 167 -8.05 -21.20 2.40
C PRO A 167 -6.93 -22.16 2.00
N SER A 168 -7.01 -22.75 0.80
CA SER A 168 -6.09 -23.80 0.32
C SER A 168 -4.60 -23.47 0.45
N TRP A 169 -4.23 -22.19 0.40
CA TRP A 169 -2.86 -21.67 0.56
C TRP A 169 -2.32 -21.76 2.00
N THR A 170 -3.14 -22.14 2.99
CA THR A 170 -2.74 -22.35 4.39
C THR A 170 -2.41 -23.82 4.71
N LYS A 171 -2.70 -24.76 3.81
CA LYS A 171 -2.38 -26.18 4.00
C LYS A 171 -0.90 -26.39 3.68
N GLY A 172 -0.06 -26.37 4.71
CA GLY A 172 1.35 -26.73 4.61
C GLY A 172 1.53 -28.16 4.11
N HIS A 173 2.56 -28.38 3.29
CA HIS A 173 3.00 -29.70 2.87
C HIS A 173 3.40 -30.53 4.11
N GLU A 174 2.55 -31.47 4.51
CA GLU A 174 2.93 -32.49 5.49
C GLU A 174 3.94 -33.44 4.84
N GLY A 175 5.23 -33.16 5.04
CA GLY A 175 6.29 -34.15 4.82
C GLY A 175 6.15 -35.30 5.83
N PRO A 176 6.50 -36.53 5.45
CA PRO A 176 6.32 -37.69 6.32
C PRO A 176 7.18 -37.56 7.58
N ARG A 177 6.52 -37.59 8.75
CA ARG A 177 7.20 -37.67 10.06
C ARG A 177 7.93 -39.02 10.13
N GLN A 178 9.25 -38.99 10.17
CA GLN A 178 10.05 -40.16 10.52
C GLN A 178 9.78 -40.52 12.00
N ARG A 179 9.57 -41.81 12.25
CA ARG A 179 9.37 -42.41 13.57
C ARG A 179 10.70 -42.59 14.28
#